data_AF-A0A7W0LZG8-F1
#
_entry.id   AF-A0A7W0LZG8-F1
#
_cell.length_a   1.000
_cell.length_b   1.000
_cell.length_c   1.000
_cell.angle_alpha   90.00
_cell.angle_beta   90.00
_cell.angle_gamma   90.00
#
_symmetry.space_group_name_H-M   'P 1'
#
loop_
_entity.id
_entity.type
_entity.pdbx_description
1 polymer ?
#
loop_
_entity_poly.entity_id
_entity_poly.type
_entity_poly.pdbx_seq_one_letter_code
_entity_poly.pdbx_strand_id
1 'polypeptide(L)' 'MHPTEPRAGLGPRRGVRIGVDVGDVRIGIALCDPHALLATPLETVPRGSGDIERILDIAVDHEVV' A
#
# COMPACT_ATOMS: atom_id res chain seq x y z
N MET A 1 10.28 -13.52 16.06
CA MET A 1 9.13 -14.31 15.57
C MET A 1 7.88 -13.71 16.20
N HIS A 2 7.23 -12.77 15.51
CA HIS A 2 5.99 -12.18 15.98
C HIS A 2 4.85 -12.97 15.34
N PRO A 3 3.98 -13.64 16.11
CA PRO A 3 2.89 -14.39 15.52
C PRO A 3 1.85 -13.38 15.02
N THR A 4 1.57 -13.40 13.72
CA THR A 4 0.39 -12.73 13.15
C THR A 4 -0.63 -13.81 12.86
N GLU A 5 -1.30 -14.27 13.91
CA GLU A 5 -2.57 -14.98 13.76
C GLU A 5 -3.52 -14.05 12.98
N PRO A 6 -4.13 -14.50 11.87
CA PRO A 6 -5.12 -13.70 11.17
C PRO A 6 -6.32 -13.52 12.12
N ARG A 7 -6.61 -12.26 12.48
CA ARG A 7 -7.81 -11.96 13.26
C ARG A 7 -9.03 -12.28 12.40
N ALA A 8 -9.65 -13.43 12.68
CA ALA A 8 -10.92 -13.81 12.09
C ALA A 8 -12.01 -12.87 12.61
N GLY A 9 -12.46 -11.94 11.75
CA GLY A 9 -13.58 -11.06 12.02
C GLY A 9 -13.62 -9.81 11.13
N LEU A 10 -14.61 -9.80 10.23
CA LEU A 10 -15.17 -8.66 9.47
C LEU A 10 -14.32 -8.11 8.32
N GLY A 11 -15.01 -7.77 7.22
CA GLY A 11 -14.42 -7.19 6.02
C GLY A 11 -13.53 -5.99 6.34
N PRO A 12 -12.63 -5.65 5.42
CA PRO A 12 -11.56 -4.74 5.73
C PRO A 12 -12.11 -3.35 6.07
N ARG A 13 -11.49 -2.67 7.04
CA ARG A 13 -11.91 -1.34 7.52
C ARG A 13 -12.08 -0.39 6.33
N ARG A 14 -13.12 0.45 6.37
CA ARG A 14 -13.30 1.53 5.38
C ARG A 14 -12.05 2.41 5.36
N GLY A 15 -11.61 2.78 4.17
CA GLY A 15 -10.47 3.67 3.94
C GLY A 15 -9.64 3.24 2.74
N VAL A 16 -8.79 4.16 2.27
CA VAL A 16 -7.89 3.95 1.13
C VAL A 16 -6.82 2.93 1.52
N ARG A 17 -6.46 2.03 0.60
CA ARG A 17 -5.36 1.08 0.79
C ARG A 17 -4.35 1.22 -0.33
N ILE A 18 -3.11 0.94 0.01
CA ILE A 18 -1.99 0.93 -0.92
C ILE A 18 -1.67 -0.49 -1.37
N GLY A 19 -1.61 -0.69 -2.69
CA GLY A 19 -1.01 -1.85 -3.32
C GLY A 19 0.45 -1.56 -3.64
N VAL A 20 1.34 -2.48 -3.27
CA VAL A 20 2.79 -2.34 -3.47
C VAL A 20 3.28 -3.58 -4.21
N ASP A 21 3.73 -3.39 -5.46
CA ASP A 21 4.28 -4.43 -6.32
C ASP A 21 5.79 -4.22 -6.51
N VAL A 22 6.59 -5.06 -5.86
CA VAL A 22 8.03 -4.86 -5.73
C VAL A 22 8.78 -5.71 -6.77
N GLY A 23 9.39 -5.06 -7.76
CA GLY A 23 10.32 -5.68 -8.71
C GLY A 23 11.77 -5.26 -8.45
N ASP A 24 12.75 -5.89 -9.11
CA ASP A 24 14.19 -5.67 -8.85
C ASP A 24 14.68 -4.23 -9.09
N VAL A 25 14.00 -3.48 -9.97
CA VAL A 25 14.40 -2.12 -10.36
C VAL A 25 13.37 -1.08 -9.94
N ARG A 26 12.10 -1.47 -9.77
CA ARG A 26 10.96 -0.56 -9.62
C ARG A 26 9.93 -1.14 -8.70
N ILE A 27 9.17 -0.26 -8.06
CA ILE A 27 8.04 -0.58 -7.20
C ILE A 27 6.80 0.09 -7.80
N GLY A 28 5.84 -0.71 -8.24
CA GLY A 28 4.54 -0.22 -8.65
C GLY A 28 3.68 0.10 -7.44
N ILE A 29 3.09 1.29 -7.41
CA ILE A 29 2.18 1.74 -6.36
C ILE A 29 0.79 1.95 -6.96
N ALA A 30 -0.22 1.40 -6.28
CA ALA A 30 -1.63 1.60 -6.62
C ALA A 30 -2.40 1.99 -5.35
N LEU A 31 -3.50 2.73 -5.51
CA LEU A 31 -4.44 3.03 -4.43
C LEU A 31 -5.81 2.48 -4.76
N CYS A 32 -6.53 1.99 -3.76
CA CYS A 32 -7.93 1.65 -3.90
C CYS A 32 -8.86 2.74 -3.37
N ASP A 33 -10.09 2.76 -3.86
CA ASP A 33 -11.14 3.57 -3.27
C ASP A 33 -11.45 3.15 -1.80
N PRO A 34 -12.15 3.96 -0.99
CA PRO A 34 -12.42 3.65 0.42
C PRO A 34 -13.25 2.39 0.70
N HIS A 35 -13.92 1.84 -0.32
CA HIS A 35 -14.65 0.56 -0.25
C HIS A 35 -13.75 -0.61 -0.66
N ALA A 36 -12.53 -0.32 -1.13
CA ALA A 36 -11.55 -1.24 -1.64
C ALA A 36 -12.08 -2.16 -2.73
N LEU A 37 -12.81 -1.56 -3.68
CA LEU A 37 -13.40 -2.26 -4.80
C LEU A 37 -12.47 -2.24 -6.01
N LEU A 38 -11.83 -1.10 -6.29
CA LEU A 38 -10.96 -0.94 -7.46
C LEU A 38 -9.65 -0.30 -7.07
N ALA A 39 -8.54 -0.95 -7.43
CA ALA A 39 -7.20 -0.38 -7.36
C ALA A 39 -6.85 0.32 -8.67
N THR A 40 -6.36 1.55 -8.57
CA THR A 40 -5.90 2.35 -9.71
C THR A 40 -4.41 2.60 -9.55
N PRO A 41 -3.59 2.43 -10.62
CA PRO A 41 -2.17 2.79 -10.58
C PRO A 41 -1.98 4.26 -10.18
N LEU A 42 -0.98 4.53 -9.32
CA LEU A 42 -0.63 5.87 -8.86
C LEU A 42 0.76 6.29 -9.34
N GLU A 43 1.79 5.55 -8.92
CA GLU A 43 3.19 5.93 -9.11
C GLU A 43 4.06 4.68 -9.35
N THR A 44 5.21 4.85 -10.00
CA THR A 44 6.26 3.84 -10.05
C THR A 44 7.51 4.41 -9.39
N VAL A 45 7.85 3.89 -8.22
CA VAL A 45 8.99 4.34 -7.41
C VAL A 45 10.25 3.56 -7.84
N PRO A 46 11.39 4.20 -8.11
CA PRO A 46 12.66 3.49 -8.30
C PRO A 46 13.04 2.73 -7.04
N ARG A 47 13.46 1.46 -7.17
CA ARG A 47 13.92 0.69 -6.01
C ARG A 47 15.32 1.15 -5.58
N GLY A 48 15.55 1.27 -4.29
CA GLY A 48 16.85 1.66 -3.74
C GLY A 48 16.73 2.64 -2.57
N SER A 49 17.78 3.42 -2.33
CA SER A 49 17.78 4.38 -1.23
C SER A 49 16.63 5.38 -1.36
N GLY A 50 15.79 5.50 -0.33
CA GLY A 50 14.66 6.43 -0.31
C GLY A 50 13.33 5.83 -0.76
N ASP A 51 13.29 4.56 -1.19
CA ASP A 51 12.05 3.95 -1.69
C ASP A 51 11.00 3.78 -0.58
N ILE A 52 11.41 3.35 0.61
CA ILE A 52 10.54 3.22 1.78
C ILE A 52 10.01 4.60 2.21
N GLU A 53 10.89 5.60 2.31
CA GLU A 53 10.50 6.96 2.66
C GLU A 53 9.46 7.50 1.66
N ARG A 54 9.68 7.30 0.35
CA ARG A 54 8.70 7.72 -0.67
C ARG A 54 7.36 6.99 -0.53
N ILE A 55 7.38 5.69 -0.25
CA ILE A 55 6.15 4.90 -0.05
C ILE A 55 5.40 5.38 1.21
N LEU A 56 6.12 5.72 2.28
CA LEU A 56 5.54 6.29 3.50
C LEU A 56 4.93 7.66 3.23
N ASP A 57 5.61 8.53 2.50
CA ASP A 57 5.07 9.84 2.10
C ASP A 57 3.76 9.65 1.33
N ILE A 58 3.73 8.74 0.34
CA ILE A 58 2.50 8.41 -0.40
C ILE A 58 1.40 7.90 0.55
N ALA A 59 1.74 7.01 1.49
CA ALA A 59 0.75 6.48 2.42
C ALA A 59 0.14 7.57 3.32
N VAL A 60 0.97 8.52 3.77
CA VAL A 60 0.54 9.67 4.59
C VAL A 60 -0.29 10.65 3.77
N ASP A 61 0.19 11.05 2.59
CA ASP A 61 -0.47 12.00 1.69
C ASP A 61 -1.87 11.53 1.27
N HIS A 62 -2.09 10.22 1.22
CA HIS A 62 -3.34 9.59 0.80
C HIS A 62 -4.16 8.98 1.94
N GLU A 63 -3.79 9.23 3.20
CA GLU A 63 -4.52 8.77 4.39
C GLU A 63 -4.81 7.25 4.37
N VAL A 64 -3.80 6.46 3.98
CA VAL A 64 -3.91 5.00 3.90
C VAL A 64 -4.14 4.38 5.29
N VAL A 65 -5.04 3.38 5.37
CA VAL A 65 -5.44 2.68 6.61
C VAL A 65 -4.89 1.26 6.76
#